data_AF-A0ABD2GD38-F1
#
_entry.id   AF-A0ABD2GD38-F1
#
_cell.length_a   1.000
_cell.length_b   1.000
_cell.length_c   1.000
_cell.angle_alpha   90.00
_cell.angle_beta   90.00
_cell.angle_gamma   90.00
#
_symmetry.space_group_name_H-M   'P 1'
#
loop_
_entity.id
_entity.type
_entity.pdbx_description
1 polymer ?
#
loop_
_entity_poly.entity_id
_entity_poly.type
_entity_poly.pdbx_seq_one_letter_code
_entity_poly.pdbx_strand_id
1 'polypeptide(L)'
;MEVRACVVLQDSQAKPSGYSLHQLQGNKAHGTERIGTLYKKSEGLRKVWQKRKCSVKNGFLTIPHGTTNRPPAKLNLLTCQVKRNPDEKKSFDLFSHDRTYHFQAEDEADCQHWVSVLQNSKEEALNKAFKGDQDEGENNIVQELTRAIVEEVKRMSGNSCCCDCGAPDPTWLSTNLGVLICIECSGIHREMGVHYSRIQSLDLDMLGTSELLLAKNVGNASFNEVMEADLSAPDVTKPDPSSDMQVRKDFIMAKYTEKRFVRRQCADAAAQLQALYEAVRCRDILLLLQIYAEGVELREAIDQPNEHEPGETALHLAVRMVDRNSLHIVDFLAQNGGNLDQQTARGSTALHYCCLTDNSECLKLLLRGKASVSIMNEAGETPMDIAKRLRHAQCEEQLTQAQTGKFNVHVHVEYEWRLQNEDMDESEDEMEDKPIPTRREERPVSCFLPGAASLARDKPRPQVPSMMMNNETYGTMMELPPPGAPAAPPGPQQRSGRDHKHRH
;
A
#
# COMPACT_ATOMS: atom_id res chain seq x y z
N MET A 1 55.44 -51.28 7.11
CA MET A 1 56.34 -50.46 7.92
C MET A 1 55.54 -49.29 8.44
N GLU A 2 55.18 -49.36 9.72
CA GLU A 2 54.90 -48.20 10.56
C GLU A 2 56.07 -47.21 10.47
N VAL A 3 55.81 -45.91 10.57
CA VAL A 3 56.43 -45.03 11.57
C VAL A 3 55.49 -43.86 11.86
N ARG A 4 55.16 -43.69 13.14
CA ARG A 4 54.49 -42.55 13.79
C ARG A 4 55.36 -41.29 13.77
N ALA A 5 54.74 -40.12 13.72
CA ALA A 5 55.22 -38.95 14.47
C ALA A 5 54.06 -38.03 14.88
N CYS A 6 54.13 -37.58 16.13
CA CYS A 6 53.12 -36.91 16.93
C CYS A 6 53.32 -35.39 16.95
N VAL A 7 52.20 -34.65 17.10
CA VAL A 7 52.02 -33.36 17.84
C VAL A 7 52.67 -32.13 17.17
N VAL A 8 51.93 -31.05 16.85
CA VAL A 8 51.56 -29.97 17.79
C VAL A 8 50.17 -29.39 17.47
N LEU A 9 49.32 -29.35 18.50
CA LEU A 9 48.11 -28.54 18.58
C LEU A 9 48.50 -27.07 18.76
N GLN A 10 47.99 -26.17 17.91
CA GLN A 10 47.92 -24.75 18.20
C GLN A 10 46.54 -24.22 17.85
N ASP A 11 45.84 -23.78 18.88
CA ASP A 11 44.57 -23.07 18.84
C ASP A 11 44.64 -21.88 17.88
N SER A 12 43.71 -21.84 16.92
CA SER A 12 43.30 -20.59 16.29
C SER A 12 41.83 -20.38 16.60
N GLN A 13 41.59 -19.59 17.64
CA GLN A 13 40.30 -19.00 17.95
C GLN A 13 39.79 -18.28 16.70
N ALA A 14 38.73 -18.81 16.09
CA ALA A 14 37.97 -18.11 15.09
C ALA A 14 37.38 -16.85 15.72
N LYS A 15 37.85 -15.68 15.28
CA LYS A 15 37.20 -14.39 15.58
C LYS A 15 35.84 -14.39 14.88
N PRO A 16 34.71 -14.17 15.57
CA PRO A 16 33.47 -13.82 14.88
C PRO A 16 33.66 -12.43 14.26
N SER A 17 33.55 -12.35 12.94
CA SER A 17 33.54 -11.11 12.17
C SER A 17 32.25 -10.34 12.44
N GLY A 18 32.19 -9.65 13.58
CA GLY A 18 31.18 -8.63 13.83
C GLY A 18 31.52 -7.36 13.05
N TYR A 19 30.56 -6.85 12.28
CA TYR A 19 30.64 -5.51 11.70
C TYR A 19 30.84 -4.48 12.83
N SER A 20 32.00 -3.82 12.87
CA SER A 20 32.23 -2.69 13.78
C SER A 20 31.81 -1.40 13.08
N LEU A 21 30.53 -1.05 13.16
CA LEU A 21 30.07 0.30 12.81
C LEU A 21 30.65 1.31 13.82
N HIS A 22 31.20 2.42 13.34
CA HIS A 22 31.66 3.56 14.15
C HIS A 22 30.47 4.30 14.79
N GLN A 23 29.75 3.63 15.70
CA GLN A 23 28.70 4.21 16.53
C GLN A 23 29.17 4.18 17.98
N LEU A 24 28.98 5.27 18.73
CA LEU A 24 29.34 5.35 20.14
C LEU A 24 28.62 4.23 20.91
N GLN A 25 29.37 3.21 21.33
CA GLN A 25 28.85 2.08 22.08
C GLN A 25 28.54 2.53 23.51
N GLY A 26 27.36 2.16 24.00
CA GLY A 26 26.99 2.35 25.39
C GLY A 26 27.86 1.48 26.31
N ASN A 27 27.89 1.81 27.60
CA ASN A 27 28.55 0.93 28.57
C ASN A 27 27.75 -0.36 28.73
N LYS A 28 28.36 -1.49 28.34
CA LYS A 28 27.75 -2.83 28.33
C LYS A 28 27.29 -3.31 29.72
N ALA A 29 27.84 -2.77 30.80
CA ALA A 29 27.44 -3.12 32.17
C ALA A 29 26.01 -2.65 32.52
N HIS A 30 25.43 -1.71 31.77
CA HIS A 30 24.09 -1.18 32.02
C HIS A 30 22.95 -2.00 31.39
N GLY A 31 23.26 -3.04 30.61
CA GLY A 31 22.24 -3.87 29.94
C GLY A 31 21.50 -3.14 28.82
N THR A 32 20.41 -3.75 28.33
CA THR A 32 19.64 -3.31 27.14
C THR A 32 18.19 -2.94 27.45
N GLU A 33 17.76 -3.13 28.69
CA GLU A 33 16.43 -2.79 29.17
C GLU A 33 16.51 -1.88 30.40
N ARG A 34 15.57 -0.94 30.51
CA ARG A 34 15.46 -0.07 31.68
C ARG A 34 14.06 0.46 31.85
N ILE A 35 13.55 0.48 33.08
CA ILE A 35 12.32 1.18 33.44
C ILE A 35 12.70 2.22 34.49
N GLY A 36 12.26 3.46 34.32
CA GLY A 36 12.56 4.51 35.26
C GLY A 36 11.87 5.81 34.91
N THR A 37 12.28 6.89 35.58
CA THR A 37 11.68 8.19 35.35
C THR A 37 12.60 9.09 34.54
N LEU A 38 12.06 9.78 33.54
CA LEU A 38 12.71 10.86 32.82
C LEU A 38 11.82 12.10 32.82
N TYR A 39 12.42 13.28 32.88
CA TYR A 39 11.71 14.52 32.63
C TYR A 39 11.75 14.81 31.13
N LYS A 40 10.60 14.85 30.47
CA LYS A 40 10.46 15.23 29.05
C LYS A 40 10.04 16.70 28.96
N LYS A 41 10.70 17.47 28.10
CA LYS A 41 10.30 18.86 27.82
C LYS A 41 9.03 18.88 26.94
N SER A 42 8.06 19.72 27.27
CA SER A 42 6.89 19.98 26.42
C SER A 42 7.26 20.86 25.22
N GLU A 43 6.55 20.68 24.12
CA GLU A 43 6.79 21.41 22.86
C GLU A 43 5.89 22.66 22.70
N GLY A 44 4.90 22.84 23.59
CA GLY A 44 4.00 24.01 23.58
C GLY A 44 4.67 25.33 23.99
N LEU A 45 3.90 26.42 23.89
CA LEU A 45 4.32 27.81 24.15
C LEU A 45 5.10 28.01 25.47
N ARG A 46 4.78 27.23 26.50
CA ARG A 46 5.51 27.17 27.76
C ARG A 46 6.29 25.85 27.81
N LYS A 47 7.56 25.88 27.39
CA LYS A 47 8.47 24.72 27.39
C LYS A 47 8.77 24.27 28.83
N VAL A 48 7.98 23.35 29.37
CA VAL A 48 8.03 22.89 30.77
C VAL A 48 8.48 21.43 30.82
N TRP A 49 9.25 21.07 31.85
CA TRP A 49 9.66 19.70 32.11
C TRP A 49 8.54 18.91 32.79
N GLN A 50 8.19 17.75 32.22
CA GLN A 50 7.15 16.87 32.73
C GLN A 50 7.74 15.50 33.08
N LYS A 51 7.45 15.00 34.27
CA LYS A 51 7.93 13.71 34.77
C LYS A 51 7.20 12.55 34.07
N ARG A 52 7.93 11.63 33.45
CA ARG A 52 7.42 10.49 32.67
C ARG A 52 8.05 9.17 33.14
N LYS A 53 7.25 8.12 33.33
CA LYS A 53 7.76 6.77 33.62
C LYS A 53 8.08 6.05 32.31
N CYS A 54 9.29 6.22 31.80
CA CYS A 54 9.71 5.65 30.52
C CYS A 54 10.21 4.20 30.68
N SER A 55 10.10 3.42 29.61
CA SER A 55 10.68 2.07 29.56
C SER A 55 11.37 1.80 28.23
N VAL A 56 12.59 1.25 28.28
CA VAL A 56 13.33 0.73 27.14
C VAL A 56 13.25 -0.80 27.19
N LYS A 57 12.73 -1.41 26.13
CA LYS A 57 12.62 -2.86 26.00
C LYS A 57 12.55 -3.26 24.52
N ASN A 58 13.21 -4.37 24.16
CA ASN A 58 13.16 -4.96 22.81
C ASN A 58 13.48 -3.96 21.67
N GLY A 59 14.43 -3.03 21.86
CA GLY A 59 14.76 -2.04 20.85
C GLY A 59 13.77 -0.87 20.73
N PHE A 60 12.79 -0.75 21.63
CA PHE A 60 11.85 0.35 21.67
C PHE A 60 11.96 1.15 22.97
N LEU A 61 11.83 2.48 22.87
CA LEU A 61 11.60 3.38 24.00
C LEU A 61 10.11 3.75 24.07
N THR A 62 9.46 3.42 25.18
CA THR A 62 8.05 3.73 25.45
C THR A 62 7.94 4.90 26.43
N ILE A 63 7.14 5.91 26.07
CA ILE A 63 6.97 7.18 26.80
C ILE A 63 5.47 7.40 27.06
N PRO A 64 4.98 7.24 28.29
CA PRO A 64 3.57 7.46 28.61
C PRO A 64 3.12 8.92 28.51
N HIS A 65 1.89 9.14 28.02
CA HIS A 65 1.24 10.45 27.99
C HIS A 65 0.73 10.89 29.36
N GLY A 66 0.40 12.18 29.49
CA GLY A 66 0.06 12.80 30.79
C GLY A 66 -1.34 12.43 31.25
N THR A 67 -2.16 12.04 30.28
CA THR A 67 -3.54 11.63 30.42
C THR A 67 -3.61 10.11 30.35
N THR A 68 -4.40 9.49 31.22
CA THR A 68 -4.54 8.03 31.35
C THR A 68 -5.25 7.37 30.17
N ASN A 69 -5.88 8.15 29.28
CA ASN A 69 -6.67 7.65 28.16
C ASN A 69 -5.91 7.59 26.82
N ARG A 70 -4.62 7.97 26.76
CA ARG A 70 -3.83 7.94 25.52
C ARG A 70 -2.75 6.85 25.56
N PRO A 71 -2.59 6.06 24.48
CA PRO A 71 -1.55 5.03 24.40
C PRO A 71 -0.15 5.68 24.43
N PRO A 72 0.85 5.04 25.05
CA PRO A 72 2.20 5.60 25.17
C PRO A 72 2.92 5.69 23.83
N ALA A 73 3.66 6.78 23.58
CA ALA A 73 4.51 6.91 22.40
C ALA A 73 5.61 5.83 22.42
N LYS A 74 5.77 5.10 21.32
CA LYS A 74 6.71 3.97 21.20
C LYS A 74 7.69 4.23 20.07
N LEU A 75 8.94 4.54 20.41
CA LEU A 75 9.98 4.92 19.46
C LEU A 75 10.90 3.74 19.14
N ASN A 76 11.08 3.44 17.86
CA ASN A 76 12.04 2.43 17.41
C ASN A 76 13.48 2.97 17.49
N LEU A 77 14.31 2.39 18.36
CA LEU A 77 15.66 2.89 18.61
C LEU A 77 16.60 2.70 17.41
N LEU A 78 16.27 1.83 16.45
CA LEU A 78 17.04 1.66 15.22
C LEU A 78 17.03 2.94 14.37
N THR A 79 15.90 3.65 14.36
CA THR A 79 15.72 4.90 13.61
C THR A 79 16.11 6.13 14.44
N CYS A 80 16.33 5.98 15.74
CA CYS A 80 16.69 7.09 16.63
C CYS A 80 18.21 7.31 16.78
N GLN A 81 18.61 8.55 17.05
CA GLN A 81 19.96 8.92 17.48
C GLN A 81 19.92 9.58 18.87
N VAL A 82 20.76 9.11 19.78
CA VAL A 82 20.90 9.71 21.12
C VAL A 82 22.13 10.60 21.15
N LYS A 83 21.98 11.84 21.63
CA LYS A 83 23.09 12.78 21.83
C LYS A 83 23.02 13.37 23.25
N ARG A 84 24.15 13.32 23.96
CA ARG A 84 24.26 14.02 25.25
C ARG A 84 24.42 15.52 25.02
N ASN A 85 23.81 16.32 25.88
CA ASN A 85 24.05 17.75 25.88
C ASN A 85 25.41 18.03 26.58
N PRO A 86 26.38 18.68 25.91
CA PRO A 86 27.69 18.97 26.52
C PRO A 86 27.62 20.03 27.62
N ASP A 87 26.64 20.93 27.56
CA ASP A 87 26.47 22.05 28.48
C ASP A 87 25.61 21.67 29.70
N GLU A 88 24.61 20.80 29.49
CA GLU A 88 23.72 20.27 30.52
C GLU A 88 23.97 18.78 30.78
N LYS A 89 24.85 18.45 31.72
CA LYS A 89 25.29 17.06 31.99
C LYS A 89 24.19 16.06 32.38
N LYS A 90 23.03 16.56 32.84
CA LYS A 90 21.85 15.75 33.20
C LYS A 90 20.87 15.56 32.04
N SER A 91 21.12 16.20 30.90
CA SER A 91 20.19 16.28 29.78
C SER A 91 20.73 15.55 28.55
N PHE A 92 19.84 14.94 27.79
CA PHE A 92 20.16 14.33 26.49
C PHE A 92 18.99 14.49 25.53
N ASP A 93 19.33 14.51 24.24
CA ASP A 93 18.39 14.61 23.15
C ASP A 93 18.30 13.27 22.42
N LEU A 94 17.08 12.87 22.10
CA LEU A 94 16.78 11.72 21.25
C LEU A 94 16.14 12.23 19.96
N PHE A 95 16.87 12.12 18.86
CA PHE A 95 16.41 12.47 17.52
C PHE A 95 15.72 11.25 16.91
N SER A 96 14.44 11.38 16.59
CA SER A 96 13.67 10.42 15.78
C SER A 96 13.55 10.92 14.34
N HIS A 97 12.81 10.22 13.46
CA HIS A 97 12.73 10.61 12.05
C HIS A 97 11.98 11.93 11.81
N ASP A 98 11.09 12.33 12.71
CA ASP A 98 10.20 13.49 12.59
C ASP A 98 10.26 14.45 13.79
N ARG A 99 10.82 14.04 14.93
CA ARG A 99 10.83 14.85 16.17
C ARG A 99 12.13 14.70 16.98
N THR A 100 12.47 15.76 17.73
CA THR A 100 13.55 15.74 18.73
C THR A 100 12.96 15.73 20.14
N TYR A 101 13.26 14.68 20.91
CA TYR A 101 12.82 14.56 22.30
C TYR A 101 13.92 15.06 23.24
N HIS A 102 13.61 16.08 24.02
CA HIS A 102 14.49 16.59 25.06
C HIS A 102 14.20 15.91 26.40
N PHE A 103 15.19 15.23 26.96
CA PHE A 103 15.11 14.53 28.23
C PHE A 103 16.09 15.07 29.26
N GLN A 104 15.68 15.03 30.52
CA GLN A 104 16.51 15.30 31.68
C GLN A 104 16.34 14.17 32.71
N ALA A 105 17.48 13.65 33.17
CA ALA A 105 17.57 12.61 34.19
C ALA A 105 17.70 13.23 35.61
N GLU A 106 17.61 12.41 36.65
CA GLU A 106 17.70 12.90 38.05
C GLU A 106 19.10 13.47 38.37
N ASP A 107 20.14 12.79 37.88
CA ASP A 107 21.53 13.19 38.00
C ASP A 107 22.38 12.79 36.78
N GLU A 108 23.68 13.12 36.82
CA GLU A 108 24.60 12.85 35.72
C GLU A 108 24.86 11.34 35.52
N ALA A 109 24.89 10.57 36.61
CA ALA A 109 25.10 9.12 36.53
C ALA A 109 23.86 8.43 35.94
N ASP A 110 22.68 8.89 36.31
CA ASP A 110 21.40 8.43 35.78
C ASP A 110 21.26 8.74 34.29
N CYS A 111 21.64 9.96 33.87
CA CYS A 111 21.72 10.36 32.47
C CYS A 111 22.65 9.44 31.67
N GLN A 112 23.85 9.17 32.19
CA GLN A 112 24.83 8.28 31.55
C GLN A 112 24.29 6.85 31.39
N HIS A 113 23.59 6.36 32.40
CA HIS A 113 22.99 5.03 32.40
C HIS A 113 21.84 4.95 31.37
N TRP A 114 20.95 5.96 31.31
CA TRP A 114 19.89 6.03 30.29
C TRP A 114 20.44 6.04 28.87
N VAL A 115 21.42 6.89 28.59
CA VAL A 115 22.07 6.96 27.27
C VAL A 115 22.74 5.64 26.91
N SER A 116 23.40 4.99 27.87
CA SER A 116 24.03 3.68 27.67
C SER A 116 23.01 2.60 27.34
N VAL A 117 21.89 2.52 28.07
CA VAL A 117 20.83 1.54 27.79
C VAL A 117 20.20 1.77 26.43
N LEU A 118 19.93 3.02 26.05
CA LEU A 118 19.36 3.35 24.73
C LEU A 118 20.31 2.92 23.60
N GLN A 119 21.62 3.17 23.75
CA GLN A 119 22.64 2.74 22.79
C GLN A 119 22.79 1.22 22.74
N ASN A 120 22.82 0.55 23.89
CA ASN A 120 22.93 -0.91 23.98
C ASN A 120 21.70 -1.60 23.39
N SER A 121 20.49 -1.11 23.68
CA SER A 121 19.22 -1.64 23.15
C SER A 121 19.12 -1.48 21.63
N LYS A 122 19.59 -0.34 21.12
CA LYS A 122 19.74 -0.11 19.68
C LYS A 122 20.73 -1.11 19.06
N GLU A 123 21.89 -1.29 19.65
CA GLU A 123 22.91 -2.23 19.17
C GLU A 123 22.41 -3.68 19.21
N GLU A 124 21.67 -4.07 20.25
CA GLU A 124 21.05 -5.40 20.33
C GLU A 124 19.98 -5.60 19.24
N ALA A 125 19.11 -4.61 19.02
CA ALA A 125 18.11 -4.67 17.95
C ALA A 125 18.78 -4.73 16.56
N LEU A 126 19.88 -4.00 16.38
CA LEU A 126 20.65 -3.98 15.14
C LEU A 126 21.35 -5.33 14.91
N ASN A 127 21.98 -5.88 15.96
CA ASN A 127 22.57 -7.20 15.91
C ASN A 127 21.53 -8.31 15.71
N LYS A 128 20.33 -8.20 16.27
CA LYS A 128 19.22 -9.13 16.02
C LYS A 128 18.73 -9.04 14.57
N ALA A 129 18.63 -7.84 14.01
CA ALA A 129 18.30 -7.63 12.60
C ALA A 129 19.36 -8.22 11.65
N PHE A 130 20.65 -8.17 12.02
CA PHE A 130 21.75 -8.69 11.19
C PHE A 130 22.14 -10.15 11.45
N LYS A 131 21.80 -10.73 12.62
CA LYS A 131 22.20 -12.10 13.01
C LYS A 131 21.15 -13.18 12.77
N GLY A 132 20.01 -12.85 12.16
CA GLY A 132 19.03 -13.77 11.60
C GLY A 132 19.04 -15.20 12.16
N ASP A 133 18.25 -15.44 13.22
CA ASP A 133 17.42 -16.65 13.18
C ASP A 133 16.29 -16.31 12.21
N GLN A 134 16.37 -16.88 11.01
CA GLN A 134 15.61 -16.51 9.82
C GLN A 134 14.10 -16.81 9.89
N ASP A 135 13.54 -17.24 11.01
CA ASP A 135 12.12 -17.61 11.09
C ASP A 135 11.28 -16.82 12.10
N GLU A 136 11.83 -16.16 13.13
CA GLU A 136 10.97 -15.48 14.13
C GLU A 136 10.91 -13.95 13.95
N GLY A 137 12.00 -13.32 13.49
CA GLY A 137 12.09 -11.86 13.34
C GLY A 137 11.39 -11.30 12.10
N GLU A 138 11.61 -11.93 10.94
CA GLU A 138 10.95 -11.53 9.68
C GLU A 138 9.44 -11.78 9.76
N ASN A 139 9.03 -12.92 10.34
CA ASN A 139 7.62 -13.23 10.56
C ASN A 139 6.93 -12.18 11.43
N ASN A 140 7.59 -11.60 12.44
CA ASN A 140 6.97 -10.57 13.27
C ASN A 140 6.79 -9.23 12.53
N ILE A 141 7.79 -8.76 11.76
CA ILE A 141 7.68 -7.50 10.98
C ILE A 141 6.59 -7.64 9.92
N VAL A 142 6.57 -8.79 9.23
CA VAL A 142 5.59 -9.07 8.19
C VAL A 142 4.18 -9.18 8.78
N GLN A 143 4.03 -9.80 9.96
CA GLN A 143 2.75 -9.83 10.68
C GLN A 143 2.28 -8.45 11.12
N GLU A 144 3.18 -7.59 11.61
CA GLU A 144 2.87 -6.20 11.95
C GLU A 144 2.42 -5.41 10.71
N LEU A 145 3.13 -5.58 9.57
CA LEU A 145 2.75 -4.98 8.30
C LEU A 145 1.38 -5.47 7.81
N THR A 146 1.16 -6.79 7.80
CA THR A 146 -0.13 -7.38 7.39
C THR A 146 -1.26 -6.82 8.25
N ARG A 147 -1.07 -6.72 9.57
CA ARG A 147 -2.06 -6.14 10.49
C ARG A 147 -2.38 -4.69 10.13
N ALA A 148 -1.36 -3.86 9.91
CA ALA A 148 -1.55 -2.46 9.56
C ALA A 148 -2.28 -2.30 8.21
N ILE A 149 -2.00 -3.17 7.23
CA ILE A 149 -2.75 -3.21 5.96
C ILE A 149 -4.21 -3.60 6.21
N VAL A 150 -4.47 -4.62 7.04
CA VAL A 150 -5.84 -5.07 7.37
C VAL A 150 -6.64 -3.96 8.04
N GLU A 151 -6.04 -3.23 8.99
CA GLU A 151 -6.68 -2.09 9.65
C GLU A 151 -7.05 -0.99 8.64
N GLU A 152 -6.13 -0.67 7.73
CA GLU A 152 -6.39 0.29 6.67
C GLU A 152 -7.49 -0.17 5.70
N VAL A 153 -7.50 -1.46 5.33
CA VAL A 153 -8.58 -2.05 4.52
C VAL A 153 -9.92 -1.93 5.25
N LYS A 154 -10.00 -2.25 6.54
CA LYS A 154 -11.25 -2.13 7.33
C LYS A 154 -11.76 -0.67 7.38
N ARG A 155 -10.87 0.33 7.30
CA ARG A 155 -11.22 1.77 7.27
C ARG A 155 -11.67 2.31 5.91
N MET A 156 -11.49 1.56 4.83
CA MET A 156 -11.89 2.03 3.50
C MET A 156 -13.40 2.25 3.38
N SER A 157 -13.80 3.14 2.47
CA SER A 157 -15.22 3.47 2.24
C SER A 157 -16.06 2.21 1.98
N GLY A 158 -17.15 2.07 2.73
CA GLY A 158 -18.07 0.93 2.66
C GLY A 158 -17.62 -0.35 3.37
N ASN A 159 -16.35 -0.47 3.80
CA ASN A 159 -15.84 -1.69 4.43
C ASN A 159 -16.30 -1.89 5.89
N SER A 160 -16.96 -0.89 6.50
CA SER A 160 -17.65 -1.02 7.79
C SER A 160 -18.93 -1.85 7.73
N CYS A 161 -19.42 -2.17 6.52
CA CYS A 161 -20.62 -2.97 6.31
C CYS A 161 -20.37 -4.04 5.25
N CYS A 162 -20.98 -5.21 5.39
CA CYS A 162 -20.92 -6.32 4.45
C CYS A 162 -21.32 -5.87 3.05
N CYS A 163 -20.51 -6.24 2.06
CA CYS A 163 -20.71 -5.88 0.65
C CYS A 163 -22.11 -6.24 0.13
N ASP A 164 -22.70 -7.32 0.64
CA ASP A 164 -23.94 -7.90 0.09
C ASP A 164 -25.20 -7.63 0.89
N CYS A 165 -25.11 -7.62 2.22
CA CYS A 165 -26.28 -7.47 3.10
C CYS A 165 -26.21 -6.29 4.08
N GLY A 166 -25.12 -5.53 4.07
CA GLY A 166 -24.95 -4.39 4.96
C GLY A 166 -24.73 -4.73 6.45
N ALA A 167 -24.56 -6.00 6.82
CA ALA A 167 -24.21 -6.39 8.19
C ALA A 167 -22.91 -5.71 8.66
N PRO A 168 -22.85 -5.17 9.89
CA PRO A 168 -21.70 -4.38 10.34
C PRO A 168 -20.44 -5.24 10.49
N ASP A 169 -19.29 -4.57 10.40
CA ASP A 169 -17.95 -5.10 10.69
C ASP A 169 -17.64 -6.45 10.01
N PRO A 170 -17.74 -6.53 8.67
CA PRO A 170 -17.41 -7.75 7.94
C PRO A 170 -15.92 -8.12 8.06
N THR A 171 -15.63 -9.38 8.37
CA THR A 171 -14.26 -9.88 8.58
C THR A 171 -13.84 -10.94 7.58
N TRP A 172 -14.69 -11.29 6.61
CA TRP A 172 -14.35 -12.24 5.55
C TRP A 172 -14.02 -11.49 4.27
N LEU A 173 -12.87 -11.79 3.69
CA LEU A 173 -12.35 -11.17 2.47
C LEU A 173 -12.55 -12.11 1.27
N SER A 174 -13.10 -11.59 0.18
CA SER A 174 -12.96 -12.19 -1.15
C SER A 174 -11.67 -11.70 -1.80
N THR A 175 -10.59 -12.48 -1.75
CA THR A 175 -9.25 -12.02 -2.14
C THR A 175 -9.11 -11.70 -3.62
N ASN A 176 -9.88 -12.35 -4.49
CA ASN A 176 -9.89 -12.08 -5.93
C ASN A 176 -10.76 -10.88 -6.34
N LEU A 177 -11.59 -10.36 -5.43
CA LEU A 177 -12.52 -9.25 -5.71
C LEU A 177 -12.22 -8.00 -4.88
N GLY A 178 -11.51 -8.14 -3.75
CA GLY A 178 -11.15 -7.03 -2.89
C GLY A 178 -12.30 -6.48 -2.04
N VAL A 179 -13.25 -7.34 -1.65
CA VAL A 179 -14.45 -6.96 -0.86
C VAL A 179 -14.55 -7.70 0.46
N LEU A 180 -15.13 -7.04 1.46
CA LEU A 180 -15.41 -7.59 2.78
C LEU A 180 -16.89 -7.97 2.93
N ILE A 181 -17.15 -9.18 3.42
CA ILE A 181 -18.47 -9.76 3.63
C ILE A 181 -18.59 -10.35 5.04
N CYS A 182 -19.83 -10.50 5.52
CA CYS A 182 -20.10 -11.14 6.80
C CYS A 182 -19.96 -12.66 6.70
N ILE A 183 -19.92 -13.34 7.85
CA ILE A 183 -19.78 -14.80 7.93
C ILE A 183 -20.87 -15.58 7.19
N GLU A 184 -22.09 -15.07 7.15
CA GLU A 184 -23.21 -15.74 6.48
C GLU A 184 -23.08 -15.63 4.96
N CYS A 185 -22.83 -14.43 4.43
CA CYS A 185 -22.62 -14.22 3.00
C CYS A 185 -21.36 -14.95 2.49
N SER A 186 -20.32 -15.06 3.34
CA SER A 186 -19.10 -15.78 2.99
C SER A 186 -19.33 -17.27 2.75
N GLY A 187 -20.31 -17.89 3.43
CA GLY A 187 -20.74 -19.25 3.15
C GLY A 187 -21.26 -19.44 1.72
N ILE A 188 -22.05 -18.48 1.23
CA ILE A 188 -22.61 -18.50 -0.14
C ILE A 188 -21.51 -18.25 -1.18
N HIS A 189 -20.59 -17.33 -0.89
CA HIS A 189 -19.41 -17.12 -1.75
C HIS A 189 -18.55 -18.38 -1.91
N ARG A 190 -18.39 -19.17 -0.85
CA ARG A 190 -17.72 -20.48 -0.93
C ARG A 190 -18.48 -21.47 -1.81
N GLU A 191 -19.82 -21.45 -1.76
CA GLU A 191 -20.67 -22.33 -2.57
C GLU A 191 -20.54 -22.04 -4.07
N MET A 192 -20.38 -20.77 -4.47
CA MET A 192 -20.16 -20.39 -5.88
C MET A 192 -18.86 -21.00 -6.45
N GLY A 193 -17.85 -21.18 -5.60
CA GLY A 193 -16.57 -21.77 -5.97
C GLY A 193 -15.49 -20.75 -6.37
N VAL A 194 -14.24 -21.23 -6.40
CA VAL A 194 -13.01 -20.42 -6.50
C VAL A 194 -12.83 -19.62 -7.80
N HIS A 195 -13.67 -19.89 -8.81
CA HIS A 195 -13.69 -19.17 -10.09
C HIS A 195 -14.54 -17.89 -10.01
N TYR A 196 -15.44 -17.78 -9.01
CA TYR A 196 -16.17 -16.55 -8.71
C TYR A 196 -15.59 -15.83 -7.50
N SER A 197 -15.33 -16.55 -6.40
CA SER A 197 -14.88 -15.93 -5.16
C SER A 197 -13.95 -16.84 -4.35
N ARG A 198 -12.90 -16.26 -3.79
CA ARG A 198 -11.92 -16.93 -2.92
C ARG A 198 -11.98 -16.30 -1.53
N ILE A 199 -12.52 -17.05 -0.57
CA ILE A 199 -12.84 -16.53 0.77
C ILE A 199 -11.77 -16.91 1.79
N GLN A 200 -11.23 -15.89 2.46
CA GLN A 200 -10.36 -16.00 3.64
C GLN A 200 -10.87 -15.07 4.75
N SER A 201 -10.62 -15.43 6.00
CA SER A 201 -10.92 -14.62 7.19
C SER A 201 -9.75 -13.70 7.51
N LEU A 202 -10.03 -12.41 7.70
CA LEU A 202 -9.04 -11.43 8.13
C LEU A 202 -8.54 -11.68 9.57
N ASP A 203 -9.33 -12.36 10.40
CA ASP A 203 -9.01 -12.56 11.81
C ASP A 203 -8.54 -14.00 12.11
N LEU A 204 -8.91 -14.98 11.27
CA LEU A 204 -8.67 -16.41 11.52
C LEU A 204 -7.64 -17.04 10.59
N ASP A 205 -7.48 -16.54 9.36
CA ASP A 205 -6.55 -17.13 8.39
C ASP A 205 -5.21 -16.38 8.38
N MET A 206 -4.14 -17.12 8.05
CA MET A 206 -2.84 -16.52 7.79
C MET A 206 -2.85 -15.90 6.39
N LEU A 207 -2.57 -14.59 6.30
CA LEU A 207 -2.58 -13.85 5.05
C LEU A 207 -1.19 -13.29 4.72
N GLY A 208 -0.74 -13.59 3.51
CA GLY A 208 0.31 -12.87 2.82
C GLY A 208 -0.15 -11.48 2.38
N THR A 209 0.79 -10.54 2.25
CA THR A 209 0.43 -9.17 1.84
C THR A 209 -0.13 -9.15 0.41
N SER A 210 0.26 -10.09 -0.45
CA SER A 210 -0.30 -10.23 -1.79
C SER A 210 -1.81 -10.50 -1.82
N GLU A 211 -2.37 -11.13 -0.78
CA GLU A 211 -3.80 -11.45 -0.68
C GLU A 211 -4.64 -10.21 -0.33
N LEU A 212 -3.99 -9.13 0.12
CA LEU A 212 -4.61 -7.86 0.50
C LEU A 212 -4.51 -6.78 -0.60
N LEU A 213 -3.83 -7.06 -1.72
CA LEU A 213 -3.64 -6.09 -2.81
C LEU A 213 -4.97 -5.56 -3.34
N LEU A 214 -5.90 -6.44 -3.72
CA LEU A 214 -7.19 -6.00 -4.24
C LEU A 214 -8.05 -5.35 -3.15
N ALA A 215 -8.00 -5.88 -1.93
CA ALA A 215 -8.74 -5.32 -0.80
C ALA A 215 -8.37 -3.86 -0.55
N LYS A 216 -7.07 -3.52 -0.64
CA LYS A 216 -6.55 -2.16 -0.44
C LYS A 216 -6.89 -1.19 -1.58
N ASN A 217 -7.18 -1.69 -2.78
CA ASN A 217 -7.39 -0.87 -3.98
C ASN A 217 -8.84 -0.85 -4.49
N VAL A 218 -9.72 -1.72 -3.99
CA VAL A 218 -11.12 -1.81 -4.42
C VAL A 218 -12.07 -1.31 -3.32
N GLY A 219 -12.28 -2.11 -2.27
CA GLY A 219 -13.22 -1.81 -1.19
C GLY A 219 -14.70 -1.93 -1.60
N ASN A 220 -15.57 -2.08 -0.61
CA ASN A 220 -16.99 -2.40 -0.81
C ASN A 220 -17.77 -1.29 -1.51
N ALA A 221 -17.50 -0.01 -1.20
CA ALA A 221 -18.20 1.10 -1.82
C ALA A 221 -17.93 1.13 -3.34
N SER A 222 -16.66 1.22 -3.73
CA SER A 222 -16.25 1.24 -5.15
C SER A 222 -16.65 -0.03 -5.89
N PHE A 223 -16.62 -1.19 -5.22
CA PHE A 223 -17.09 -2.44 -5.83
C PHE A 223 -18.59 -2.39 -6.15
N ASN A 224 -19.41 -1.93 -5.21
CA ASN A 224 -20.86 -1.85 -5.40
C ASN A 224 -21.27 -0.72 -6.34
N GLU A 225 -20.48 0.35 -6.47
CA GLU A 225 -20.68 1.37 -7.52
C GLU A 225 -20.71 0.76 -8.93
N VAL A 226 -19.96 -0.33 -9.15
CA VAL A 226 -19.95 -1.10 -10.41
C VAL A 226 -20.98 -2.23 -10.38
N MET A 227 -20.89 -3.09 -9.36
CA MET A 227 -21.58 -4.37 -9.31
C MET A 227 -23.04 -4.28 -8.90
N GLU A 228 -23.47 -3.12 -8.40
CA GLU A 228 -24.85 -2.79 -8.03
C GLU A 228 -25.31 -1.47 -8.67
N ALA A 229 -24.65 -1.04 -9.77
CA ALA A 229 -24.93 0.23 -10.46
C ALA A 229 -26.38 0.38 -10.95
N ASP A 230 -27.06 -0.74 -11.24
CA ASP A 230 -28.45 -0.80 -11.71
C ASP A 230 -29.39 -1.51 -10.72
N LEU A 231 -29.12 -1.38 -9.42
CA LEU A 231 -29.94 -1.97 -8.37
C LEU A 231 -31.34 -1.31 -8.23
N SER A 232 -31.63 -0.24 -8.98
CA SER A 232 -32.87 0.54 -8.88
C SER A 232 -34.12 -0.12 -9.48
N ALA A 233 -34.03 -1.37 -9.94
CA ALA A 233 -35.17 -2.11 -10.47
C ALA A 233 -36.20 -2.41 -9.36
N PRO A 234 -37.51 -2.15 -9.57
CA PRO A 234 -38.54 -2.20 -8.51
C PRO A 234 -38.75 -3.58 -7.88
N ASP A 235 -38.27 -4.66 -8.51
CA ASP A 235 -38.48 -6.05 -8.06
C ASP A 235 -37.22 -6.67 -7.41
N VAL A 236 -36.16 -5.90 -7.18
CA VAL A 236 -34.91 -6.40 -6.57
C VAL A 236 -34.65 -5.64 -5.28
N THR A 237 -34.66 -6.35 -4.15
CA THR A 237 -34.29 -5.78 -2.86
C THR A 237 -32.98 -6.41 -2.39
N LYS A 238 -31.99 -5.56 -2.09
CA LYS A 238 -30.76 -6.00 -1.45
C LYS A 238 -31.07 -6.58 -0.08
N PRO A 239 -30.53 -7.76 0.29
CA PRO A 239 -30.75 -8.32 1.61
C PRO A 239 -30.21 -7.39 2.70
N ASP A 240 -30.77 -7.54 3.89
CA ASP A 240 -30.35 -6.87 5.11
C ASP A 240 -29.82 -7.89 6.13
N PRO A 241 -29.28 -7.47 7.29
CA PRO A 241 -28.72 -8.39 8.29
C PRO A 241 -29.72 -9.39 8.89
N SER A 242 -31.03 -9.13 8.77
CA SER A 242 -32.11 -10.02 9.23
C SER A 242 -32.69 -10.90 8.11
N SER A 243 -32.31 -10.68 6.86
CA SER A 243 -32.76 -11.48 5.72
C SER A 243 -32.34 -12.95 5.85
N ASP A 244 -33.22 -13.86 5.45
CA ASP A 244 -32.94 -15.30 5.48
C ASP A 244 -31.87 -15.73 4.46
N MET A 245 -31.40 -16.97 4.60
CA MET A 245 -30.32 -17.49 3.77
C MET A 245 -30.71 -17.68 2.30
N GLN A 246 -32.00 -17.91 2.00
CA GLN A 246 -32.45 -18.08 0.62
C GLN A 246 -32.44 -16.75 -0.12
N VAL A 247 -32.97 -15.68 0.51
CA VAL A 247 -32.94 -14.32 -0.05
C VAL A 247 -31.50 -13.87 -0.31
N ARG A 248 -30.60 -14.11 0.65
CA ARG A 248 -29.17 -13.80 0.48
C ARG A 248 -28.54 -14.58 -0.66
N LYS A 249 -28.85 -15.87 -0.75
CA LYS A 249 -28.32 -16.74 -1.81
C LYS A 249 -28.78 -16.26 -3.18
N ASP A 250 -30.08 -16.00 -3.35
CA ASP A 250 -30.63 -15.55 -4.62
C ASP A 250 -30.02 -14.21 -5.05
N PHE A 251 -29.85 -13.27 -4.11
CA PHE A 251 -29.20 -12.00 -4.39
C PHE A 251 -27.72 -12.14 -4.78
N ILE A 252 -26.94 -12.89 -3.98
CA ILE A 252 -25.50 -13.07 -4.20
C ILE A 252 -25.25 -13.80 -5.54
N MET A 253 -26.03 -14.85 -5.84
CA MET A 253 -25.94 -15.53 -7.13
C MET A 253 -26.23 -14.56 -8.28
N ALA A 254 -27.33 -13.80 -8.20
CA ALA A 254 -27.66 -12.80 -9.22
C ALA A 254 -26.57 -11.71 -9.38
N LYS A 255 -25.96 -11.27 -8.28
CA LYS A 255 -24.90 -10.25 -8.29
C LYS A 255 -23.60 -10.77 -8.91
N TYR A 256 -23.12 -11.94 -8.50
CA TYR A 256 -21.77 -12.38 -8.82
C TYR A 256 -21.66 -13.33 -10.00
N THR A 257 -22.64 -14.23 -10.19
CA THR A 257 -22.62 -15.21 -11.30
C THR A 257 -23.31 -14.67 -12.53
N GLU A 258 -24.48 -14.04 -12.35
CA GLU A 258 -25.26 -13.49 -13.46
C GLU A 258 -24.88 -12.03 -13.80
N LYS A 259 -24.15 -11.34 -12.92
CA LYS A 259 -23.80 -9.92 -13.06
C LYS A 259 -25.03 -9.03 -13.30
N ARG A 260 -26.17 -9.40 -12.71
CA ARG A 260 -27.51 -8.88 -13.06
C ARG A 260 -27.66 -7.37 -12.83
N PHE A 261 -26.93 -6.81 -11.86
CA PHE A 261 -27.07 -5.41 -11.43
C PHE A 261 -25.99 -4.49 -12.01
N VAL A 262 -25.18 -4.99 -12.94
CA VAL A 262 -24.11 -4.22 -13.59
C VAL A 262 -24.70 -3.39 -14.72
N ARG A 263 -24.38 -2.09 -14.74
CA ARG A 263 -24.71 -1.22 -15.87
C ARG A 263 -23.65 -1.38 -16.96
N ARG A 264 -24.06 -1.84 -18.15
CA ARG A 264 -23.15 -1.97 -19.30
C ARG A 264 -22.81 -0.60 -19.89
N GLN A 265 -21.52 -0.33 -20.08
CA GLN A 265 -20.99 0.91 -20.65
C GLN A 265 -20.46 0.71 -22.08
N CYS A 266 -19.93 -0.47 -22.40
CA CYS A 266 -19.39 -0.73 -23.74
C CYS A 266 -20.47 -1.23 -24.71
N ALA A 267 -20.49 -0.68 -25.92
CA ALA A 267 -21.50 -1.00 -26.93
C ALA A 267 -21.15 -2.24 -27.78
N ASP A 268 -19.86 -2.48 -28.03
CA ASP A 268 -19.37 -3.58 -28.87
C ASP A 268 -18.03 -4.14 -28.36
N ALA A 269 -17.62 -5.29 -28.92
CA ALA A 269 -16.41 -6.02 -28.53
C ALA A 269 -15.12 -5.21 -28.76
N ALA A 270 -15.07 -4.36 -29.78
CA ALA A 270 -13.90 -3.55 -30.06
C ALA A 270 -13.73 -2.45 -28.99
N ALA A 271 -14.82 -1.81 -28.59
CA ALA A 271 -14.82 -0.85 -27.48
C ALA A 271 -14.45 -1.53 -26.15
N GLN A 272 -14.88 -2.77 -25.92
CA GLN A 272 -14.51 -3.55 -24.74
C GLN A 272 -13.00 -3.83 -24.67
N LEU A 273 -12.39 -4.27 -25.77
CA LEU A 273 -10.95 -4.52 -25.84
C LEU A 273 -10.14 -3.23 -25.71
N GLN A 274 -10.61 -2.14 -26.32
CA GLN A 274 -9.99 -0.82 -26.17
C GLN A 274 -10.06 -0.33 -24.72
N ALA A 275 -11.21 -0.49 -24.06
CA ALA A 275 -11.37 -0.14 -22.65
C ALA A 275 -10.45 -1.00 -21.75
N LEU A 276 -10.28 -2.30 -22.08
CA LEU A 276 -9.38 -3.19 -21.35
C LEU A 276 -7.92 -2.74 -21.48
N TYR A 277 -7.50 -2.42 -22.69
CA TYR A 277 -6.18 -1.83 -22.92
C TYR A 277 -5.99 -0.54 -22.12
N GLU A 278 -6.96 0.37 -22.12
CA GLU A 278 -6.91 1.63 -21.39
C GLU A 278 -6.88 1.44 -19.88
N ALA A 279 -7.68 0.52 -19.34
CA ALA A 279 -7.70 0.19 -17.91
C ALA A 279 -6.33 -0.28 -17.43
N VAL A 280 -5.69 -1.19 -18.18
CA VAL A 280 -4.36 -1.69 -17.83
C VAL A 280 -3.29 -0.61 -17.99
N ARG A 281 -3.35 0.17 -19.08
CA ARG A 281 -2.39 1.27 -19.35
C ARG A 281 -2.45 2.38 -18.31
N CYS A 282 -3.67 2.79 -17.93
CA CYS A 282 -3.90 3.84 -16.95
C CYS A 282 -3.83 3.31 -15.50
N ARG A 283 -3.72 1.99 -15.30
CA ARG A 283 -3.71 1.31 -14.00
C ARG A 283 -4.99 1.61 -13.21
N ASP A 284 -6.11 1.62 -13.93
CA ASP A 284 -7.43 1.89 -13.39
C ASP A 284 -8.12 0.58 -13.02
N ILE A 285 -8.05 0.24 -11.74
CA ILE A 285 -8.64 -0.98 -11.20
C ILE A 285 -10.18 -0.98 -11.26
N LEU A 286 -10.83 0.19 -11.18
CA LEU A 286 -12.29 0.29 -11.20
C LEU A 286 -12.82 0.13 -12.62
N LEU A 287 -12.14 0.72 -13.61
CA LEU A 287 -12.45 0.46 -15.02
C LEU A 287 -12.20 -1.02 -15.37
N LEU A 288 -11.12 -1.62 -14.87
CA LEU A 288 -10.86 -3.05 -15.07
C LEU A 288 -11.94 -3.92 -14.41
N LEU A 289 -12.42 -3.55 -13.22
CA LEU A 289 -13.55 -4.20 -12.55
C LEU A 289 -14.84 -4.07 -13.37
N GLN A 290 -15.14 -2.90 -13.92
CA GLN A 290 -16.29 -2.66 -14.80
C GLN A 290 -16.25 -3.57 -16.03
N ILE A 291 -15.09 -3.71 -16.67
CA ILE A 291 -14.90 -4.58 -17.85
C ILE A 291 -15.11 -6.06 -17.47
N TYR A 292 -14.57 -6.50 -16.34
CA TYR A 292 -14.84 -7.84 -15.80
C TYR A 292 -16.33 -8.04 -15.49
N ALA A 293 -16.99 -7.04 -14.92
CA ALA A 293 -18.40 -7.07 -14.55
C ALA A 293 -19.32 -7.15 -15.78
N GLU A 294 -18.92 -6.54 -16.90
CA GLU A 294 -19.62 -6.67 -18.19
C GLU A 294 -19.45 -8.03 -18.88
N GLY A 295 -18.56 -8.88 -18.35
CA GLY A 295 -18.32 -10.24 -18.85
C GLY A 295 -17.31 -10.31 -20.00
N VAL A 296 -16.43 -9.32 -20.12
CA VAL A 296 -15.36 -9.32 -21.14
C VAL A 296 -14.33 -10.39 -20.82
N GLU A 297 -13.91 -11.15 -21.84
CA GLU A 297 -12.86 -12.16 -21.69
C GLU A 297 -11.47 -11.51 -21.55
N LEU A 298 -10.96 -11.42 -20.32
CA LEU A 298 -9.68 -10.78 -20.00
C LEU A 298 -8.44 -11.48 -20.63
N ARG A 299 -8.62 -12.65 -21.24
CA ARG A 299 -7.58 -13.47 -21.87
C ARG A 299 -7.41 -13.19 -23.37
N GLU A 300 -8.33 -12.44 -23.98
CA GLU A 300 -8.22 -12.12 -25.39
C GLU A 300 -6.97 -11.28 -25.67
N ALA A 301 -6.39 -11.52 -26.85
CA ALA A 301 -5.29 -10.70 -27.34
C ALA A 301 -5.81 -9.29 -27.59
N ILE A 302 -5.06 -8.30 -27.10
CA ILE A 302 -5.38 -6.89 -27.29
C ILE A 302 -4.51 -6.35 -28.42
N ASP A 303 -5.14 -5.76 -29.43
CA ASP A 303 -4.43 -5.06 -30.50
C ASP A 303 -3.88 -3.74 -29.95
N GLN A 304 -2.56 -3.57 -29.99
CA GLN A 304 -1.89 -2.46 -29.34
C GLN A 304 -0.92 -1.76 -30.30
N PRO A 305 -0.82 -0.42 -30.25
CA PRO A 305 0.11 0.31 -31.11
C PRO A 305 1.59 0.06 -30.78
N ASN A 306 1.90 -0.39 -29.55
CA ASN A 306 3.26 -0.62 -29.06
C ASN A 306 3.40 -2.04 -28.49
N GLU A 307 2.93 -3.06 -29.21
CA GLU A 307 3.09 -4.47 -28.82
C GLU A 307 4.57 -4.89 -28.78
N HIS A 308 4.99 -5.62 -27.75
CA HIS A 308 6.33 -6.22 -27.72
C HIS A 308 6.38 -7.47 -28.60
N GLU A 309 5.35 -8.30 -28.49
CA GLU A 309 5.10 -9.45 -29.36
C GLU A 309 3.64 -9.47 -29.80
N PRO A 310 3.33 -9.92 -31.03
CA PRO A 310 1.95 -10.05 -31.47
C PRO A 310 1.19 -11.04 -30.58
N GLY A 311 -0.08 -10.78 -30.33
CA GLY A 311 -0.91 -11.63 -29.48
C GLY A 311 -0.68 -11.43 -27.97
N GLU A 312 -0.12 -10.29 -27.54
CA GLU A 312 -0.13 -9.89 -26.14
C GLU A 312 -1.56 -9.84 -25.58
N THR A 313 -1.77 -10.47 -24.42
CA THR A 313 -3.00 -10.31 -23.64
C THR A 313 -2.88 -9.15 -22.65
N ALA A 314 -3.99 -8.75 -22.02
CA ALA A 314 -3.98 -7.77 -20.94
C ALA A 314 -2.97 -8.12 -19.82
N LEU A 315 -2.77 -9.41 -19.52
CA LEU A 315 -1.81 -9.85 -18.51
C LEU A 315 -0.35 -9.62 -18.92
N HIS A 316 0.00 -9.87 -20.19
CA HIS A 316 1.35 -9.59 -20.71
C HIS A 316 1.64 -8.09 -20.65
N LEU A 317 0.68 -7.28 -21.10
CA LEU A 317 0.76 -5.84 -21.05
C LEU A 317 0.94 -5.32 -19.61
N ALA A 318 0.14 -5.83 -18.68
CA ALA A 318 0.21 -5.45 -17.28
C ALA A 318 1.60 -5.73 -16.69
N VAL A 319 2.15 -6.94 -16.90
CA VAL A 319 3.50 -7.32 -16.44
C VAL A 319 4.58 -6.42 -17.02
N ARG A 320 4.49 -6.07 -18.31
CA ARG A 320 5.48 -5.23 -18.99
C ARG A 320 5.49 -3.77 -18.51
N MET A 321 4.34 -3.25 -18.08
CA MET A 321 4.17 -1.83 -17.69
C MET A 321 4.11 -1.59 -16.18
N VAL A 322 4.19 -2.66 -15.40
CA VAL A 322 4.02 -2.60 -13.96
C VAL A 322 5.16 -1.82 -13.30
N ASP A 323 4.80 -1.16 -12.21
CA ASP A 323 5.71 -0.58 -11.24
C ASP A 323 5.23 -0.94 -9.83
N ARG A 324 5.92 -0.41 -8.81
CA ARG A 324 5.63 -0.69 -7.41
C ARG A 324 4.22 -0.28 -6.95
N ASN A 325 3.47 0.46 -7.78
CA ASN A 325 2.14 0.96 -7.48
C ASN A 325 1.03 0.25 -8.26
N SER A 326 1.36 -0.66 -9.18
CA SER A 326 0.38 -1.25 -10.10
C SER A 326 0.27 -2.78 -10.03
N LEU A 327 0.91 -3.42 -9.04
CA LEU A 327 0.80 -4.87 -8.82
C LEU A 327 -0.65 -5.36 -8.67
N HIS A 328 -1.55 -4.53 -8.15
CA HIS A 328 -2.97 -4.88 -8.01
C HIS A 328 -3.67 -5.10 -9.36
N ILE A 329 -3.20 -4.49 -10.46
CA ILE A 329 -3.71 -4.74 -11.81
C ILE A 329 -3.32 -6.14 -12.29
N VAL A 330 -2.05 -6.50 -12.13
CA VAL A 330 -1.54 -7.85 -12.45
C VAL A 330 -2.26 -8.89 -11.59
N ASP A 331 -2.43 -8.61 -10.30
CA ASP A 331 -3.13 -9.49 -9.37
C ASP A 331 -4.59 -9.72 -9.77
N PHE A 332 -5.33 -8.65 -10.13
CA PHE A 332 -6.71 -8.77 -10.59
C PHE A 332 -6.83 -9.66 -11.84
N LEU A 333 -5.98 -9.43 -12.84
CA LEU A 333 -5.96 -10.21 -14.08
C LEU A 333 -5.56 -11.66 -13.80
N ALA A 334 -4.56 -11.90 -12.96
CA ALA A 334 -4.12 -13.25 -12.63
C ALA A 334 -5.21 -14.02 -11.85
N GLN A 335 -5.93 -13.33 -10.97
CA GLN A 335 -6.96 -13.94 -10.15
C GLN A 335 -8.28 -14.18 -10.87
N ASN A 336 -8.64 -13.36 -11.88
CA ASN A 336 -9.95 -13.40 -12.55
C ASN A 336 -9.89 -13.72 -14.06
N GLY A 337 -8.71 -13.73 -14.69
CA GLY A 337 -8.53 -14.00 -16.12
C GLY A 337 -8.56 -15.48 -16.53
N GLY A 338 -8.61 -16.39 -15.55
CA GLY A 338 -8.81 -17.83 -15.77
C GLY A 338 -7.54 -18.61 -16.11
N ASN A 339 -6.92 -18.33 -17.26
CA ASN A 339 -5.72 -19.04 -17.72
C ASN A 339 -4.48 -18.12 -17.73
N LEU A 340 -3.50 -18.44 -16.89
CA LEU A 340 -2.23 -17.71 -16.79
C LEU A 340 -1.21 -18.10 -17.88
N ASP A 341 -1.46 -19.22 -18.56
CA ASP A 341 -0.51 -19.86 -19.47
C ASP A 341 -0.73 -19.48 -20.94
N GLN A 342 -1.56 -18.46 -21.20
CA GLN A 342 -1.79 -17.98 -22.56
C GLN A 342 -0.45 -17.50 -23.17
N GLN A 343 -0.18 -17.95 -24.40
CA GLN A 343 1.04 -17.61 -25.11
C GLN A 343 0.78 -16.51 -26.14
N THR A 344 1.77 -15.63 -26.34
CA THR A 344 1.85 -14.72 -27.49
C THR A 344 2.03 -15.51 -28.78
N ALA A 345 1.99 -14.83 -29.93
CA ALA A 345 2.31 -15.43 -31.23
C ALA A 345 3.71 -16.07 -31.27
N ARG A 346 4.64 -15.62 -30.42
CA ARG A 346 6.00 -16.18 -30.29
C ARG A 346 6.13 -17.23 -29.20
N GLY A 347 5.01 -17.69 -28.62
CA GLY A 347 5.02 -18.70 -27.57
C GLY A 347 5.39 -18.18 -26.18
N SER A 348 5.59 -16.87 -25.99
CA SER A 348 5.94 -16.32 -24.68
C SER A 348 4.70 -16.26 -23.77
N THR A 349 4.86 -16.67 -22.51
CA THR A 349 3.82 -16.49 -21.46
C THR A 349 4.14 -15.28 -20.58
N ALA A 350 3.21 -14.89 -19.71
CA ALA A 350 3.43 -13.83 -18.74
C ALA A 350 4.64 -14.10 -17.80
N LEU A 351 4.95 -15.37 -17.50
CA LEU A 351 6.15 -15.75 -16.75
C LEU A 351 7.44 -15.46 -17.52
N HIS A 352 7.45 -15.66 -18.86
CA HIS A 352 8.59 -15.28 -19.70
C HIS A 352 8.83 -13.77 -19.64
N TYR A 353 7.75 -12.97 -19.68
CA TYR A 353 7.83 -11.51 -19.57
C TYR A 353 8.40 -11.07 -18.22
N CYS A 354 7.95 -11.68 -17.11
CA CYS A 354 8.52 -11.39 -15.79
C CYS A 354 10.04 -11.63 -15.77
N CYS A 355 10.50 -12.75 -16.35
CA CYS A 355 11.92 -13.09 -16.40
C CYS A 355 12.69 -12.21 -17.40
N LEU A 356 12.05 -11.71 -18.45
CA LEU A 356 12.67 -10.80 -19.42
C LEU A 356 12.94 -9.42 -18.81
N THR A 357 12.02 -8.93 -17.95
CA THR A 357 12.07 -7.57 -17.36
C THR A 357 12.57 -7.54 -15.92
N ASP A 358 13.10 -8.65 -15.39
CA ASP A 358 13.50 -8.82 -13.98
C ASP A 358 12.40 -8.44 -12.96
N ASN A 359 11.16 -8.84 -13.25
CA ASN A 359 10.01 -8.51 -12.43
C ASN A 359 9.66 -9.65 -11.46
N SER A 360 10.44 -9.77 -10.40
CA SER A 360 10.26 -10.80 -9.38
C SER A 360 8.93 -10.68 -8.62
N GLU A 361 8.38 -9.47 -8.47
CA GLU A 361 7.10 -9.28 -7.77
C GLU A 361 5.90 -9.79 -8.58
N CYS A 362 5.85 -9.52 -9.88
CA CYS A 362 4.84 -10.11 -10.76
C CYS A 362 5.01 -11.64 -10.87
N LEU A 363 6.26 -12.10 -10.90
CA LEU A 363 6.57 -13.52 -10.92
C LEU A 363 5.97 -14.23 -9.71
N LYS A 364 6.12 -13.68 -8.50
CA LYS A 364 5.50 -14.21 -7.28
C LYS A 364 3.97 -14.32 -7.40
N LEU A 365 3.29 -13.31 -7.95
CA LEU A 365 1.83 -13.31 -8.12
C LEU A 365 1.37 -14.41 -9.08
N LEU A 366 2.06 -14.59 -10.20
CA LEU A 366 1.75 -15.62 -11.19
C LEU A 366 2.02 -17.03 -10.65
N LEU A 367 3.12 -17.22 -9.91
CA LEU A 367 3.44 -18.50 -9.25
C LEU A 367 2.44 -18.85 -8.15
N ARG A 368 1.95 -17.87 -7.38
CA ARG A 368 0.84 -18.07 -6.43
C ARG A 368 -0.42 -18.56 -7.14
N GLY A 369 -0.68 -18.05 -8.34
CA GLY A 369 -1.74 -18.51 -9.25
C GLY A 369 -1.48 -19.85 -9.94
N LYS A 370 -0.34 -20.51 -9.66
CA LYS A 370 0.10 -21.78 -10.26
C LYS A 370 0.33 -21.73 -11.78
N ALA A 371 0.81 -20.60 -12.29
CA ALA A 371 1.26 -20.51 -13.69
C ALA A 371 2.35 -21.54 -14.01
N SER A 372 2.33 -22.09 -15.22
CA SER A 372 3.22 -23.18 -15.63
C SER A 372 4.63 -22.69 -15.93
N VAL A 373 5.59 -23.18 -15.16
CA VAL A 373 7.02 -22.83 -15.28
C VAL A 373 7.77 -23.62 -16.37
N SER A 374 7.10 -24.54 -17.06
CA SER A 374 7.72 -25.48 -18.02
C SER A 374 7.41 -25.18 -19.49
N ILE A 375 6.51 -24.23 -19.76
CA ILE A 375 6.15 -23.85 -21.12
C ILE A 375 7.36 -23.22 -21.81
N MET A 376 7.59 -23.62 -23.07
CA MET A 376 8.65 -23.08 -23.91
C MET A 376 8.07 -22.12 -24.94
N ASN A 377 8.80 -21.03 -25.21
CA ASN A 377 8.51 -20.15 -26.34
C ASN A 377 9.01 -20.73 -27.68
N GLU A 378 8.82 -20.02 -28.78
CA GLU A 378 9.29 -20.45 -30.11
C GLU A 378 10.82 -20.62 -30.21
N ALA A 379 11.59 -19.95 -29.35
CA ALA A 379 13.04 -20.13 -29.26
C ALA A 379 13.44 -21.38 -28.47
N GLY A 380 12.48 -22.14 -27.93
CA GLY A 380 12.71 -23.29 -27.07
C GLY A 380 13.18 -22.92 -25.66
N GLU A 381 13.03 -21.67 -25.25
CA GLU A 381 13.39 -21.18 -23.92
C GLU A 381 12.21 -21.31 -22.97
N THR A 382 12.44 -21.81 -21.75
CA THR A 382 11.52 -21.68 -20.62
C THR A 382 11.73 -20.35 -19.89
N PRO A 383 10.83 -19.91 -18.98
CA PRO A 383 11.07 -18.73 -18.15
C PRO A 383 12.39 -18.82 -17.36
N MET A 384 12.74 -20.02 -16.89
CA MET A 384 14.01 -20.29 -16.18
C MET A 384 15.23 -20.06 -17.07
N ASP A 385 15.16 -20.42 -18.35
CA ASP A 385 16.27 -20.24 -19.29
C ASP A 385 16.52 -18.75 -19.56
N ILE A 386 15.44 -17.96 -19.69
CA ILE A 386 15.54 -16.49 -19.81
C ILE A 386 16.17 -15.89 -18.56
N ALA A 387 15.69 -16.27 -17.38
CA ALA A 387 16.21 -15.77 -16.10
C ALA A 387 17.72 -16.05 -15.95
N LYS A 388 18.16 -17.28 -16.26
CA LYS A 388 19.58 -17.68 -16.24
C LYS A 388 20.43 -16.94 -17.28
N ARG A 389 19.91 -16.80 -18.50
CA ARG A 389 20.62 -16.10 -19.60
C ARG A 389 20.87 -14.63 -19.26
N LEU A 390 19.90 -13.98 -18.62
CA LEU A 390 19.97 -12.56 -18.21
C LEU A 390 20.55 -12.37 -16.80
N ARG A 391 20.76 -13.44 -16.04
CA ARG A 391 21.28 -13.46 -14.65
C ARG A 391 20.35 -12.76 -13.65
N HIS A 392 19.05 -12.96 -13.80
CA HIS A 392 18.03 -12.43 -12.92
C HIS A 392 17.86 -13.34 -11.69
N ALA A 393 18.77 -13.20 -10.72
CA ALA A 393 18.92 -14.12 -9.60
C ALA A 393 17.65 -14.34 -8.77
N GLN A 394 16.86 -13.29 -8.52
CA GLN A 394 15.60 -13.42 -7.77
C GLN A 394 14.57 -14.24 -8.55
N CYS A 395 14.48 -14.04 -9.87
CA CYS A 395 13.58 -14.83 -10.72
C CYS A 395 14.01 -16.30 -10.76
N GLU A 396 15.31 -16.59 -10.88
CA GLU A 396 15.86 -17.94 -10.84
C GLU A 396 15.53 -18.66 -9.52
N GLU A 397 15.68 -17.98 -8.39
CA GLU A 397 15.37 -18.53 -7.07
C GLU A 397 13.89 -18.89 -6.95
N GLN A 398 12.99 -17.96 -7.28
CA GLN A 398 11.54 -18.18 -7.19
C GLN A 398 11.06 -19.29 -8.11
N LEU A 399 11.56 -19.36 -9.35
CA LEU A 399 11.24 -20.44 -10.27
C LEU A 399 11.77 -21.79 -9.77
N THR A 400 12.95 -21.82 -9.15
CA THR A 400 13.52 -23.05 -8.56
C THR A 400 12.66 -23.52 -7.39
N GLN A 401 12.20 -22.62 -6.53
CA GLN A 401 11.28 -22.93 -5.44
C GLN A 401 9.94 -23.48 -5.99
N ALA A 402 9.40 -22.90 -7.06
CA ALA A 402 8.19 -23.39 -7.70
C ALA A 402 8.37 -24.78 -8.31
N GLN A 403 9.47 -25.03 -9.05
CA GLN A 403 9.78 -26.34 -9.64
C GLN A 403 9.97 -27.44 -8.59
N THR A 404 10.55 -27.10 -7.44
CA THR A 404 10.78 -28.04 -6.33
C THR A 404 9.59 -28.19 -5.41
N GLY A 405 8.48 -27.49 -5.66
CA GLY A 405 7.28 -27.51 -4.81
C GLY A 405 7.47 -26.86 -3.45
N LYS A 406 8.51 -26.04 -3.28
CA LYS A 406 8.85 -25.33 -2.04
C LYS A 406 8.39 -23.86 -2.03
N PHE A 407 7.69 -23.42 -3.07
CA PHE A 407 7.19 -22.05 -3.16
C PHE A 407 6.12 -21.80 -2.08
N ASN A 408 6.30 -20.72 -1.31
CA ASN A 408 5.35 -20.36 -0.26
C ASN A 408 4.05 -19.83 -0.88
N VAL A 409 2.91 -20.35 -0.41
CA VAL A 409 1.58 -19.92 -0.86
C VAL A 409 1.24 -18.53 -0.31
N HIS A 410 1.68 -18.22 0.91
CA HIS A 410 1.52 -16.90 1.52
C HIS A 410 2.62 -15.97 1.03
N VAL A 411 2.37 -15.41 -0.15
CA VAL A 411 3.32 -14.55 -0.83
C VAL A 411 3.27 -13.13 -0.25
N HIS A 412 4.45 -12.59 0.04
CA HIS A 412 4.64 -11.18 0.39
C HIS A 412 5.25 -10.41 -0.78
N VAL A 413 4.67 -9.24 -1.06
CA VAL A 413 5.07 -8.40 -2.17
C VAL A 413 5.58 -7.03 -1.73
N GLU A 414 6.55 -6.50 -2.47
CA GLU A 414 6.98 -5.11 -2.39
C GLU A 414 5.97 -4.22 -3.11
N TYR A 415 5.11 -3.57 -2.34
CA TYR A 415 4.04 -2.71 -2.85
C TYR A 415 3.98 -1.40 -2.05
N GLU A 416 3.62 -0.31 -2.71
CA GLU A 416 3.41 0.97 -2.04
C GLU A 416 2.04 1.00 -1.34
N TRP A 417 1.98 0.50 -0.11
CA TRP A 417 0.74 0.35 0.66
C TRP A 417 0.10 1.67 1.12
N ARG A 418 0.86 2.77 1.16
CA ARG A 418 0.44 4.10 1.66
C ARG A 418 -0.37 4.00 2.96
N LEU A 419 0.18 3.28 3.93
CA LEU A 419 -0.45 3.14 5.25
C LEU A 419 -0.43 4.51 5.93
N GLN A 420 -1.57 4.91 6.47
CA GLN A 420 -1.62 6.11 7.30
C GLN A 420 -0.73 5.86 8.50
N ASN A 421 0.34 6.65 8.64
CA ASN A 421 1.08 6.70 9.88
C ASN A 421 0.15 7.32 10.92
N GLU A 422 -0.31 6.53 11.89
CA GLU A 422 -1.06 7.02 13.05
C GLU A 422 -0.21 7.95 13.96
N ASP A 423 1.03 8.23 13.57
CA ASP A 423 1.91 9.22 14.22
C ASP A 423 1.53 10.68 13.90
N MET A 424 0.39 10.94 13.22
CA MET A 424 -0.13 12.29 13.02
C MET A 424 -0.77 12.82 14.32
N ASP A 425 0.09 13.33 15.19
CA ASP A 425 -0.21 14.12 16.38
C ASP A 425 -0.99 15.39 15.98
N GLU A 426 -2.30 15.29 15.79
CA GLU A 426 -3.18 16.45 15.80
C GLU A 426 -3.14 17.05 17.21
N SER A 427 -2.38 18.13 17.37
CA SER A 427 -2.35 18.90 18.61
C SER A 427 -3.69 19.63 18.80
N GLU A 428 -4.70 18.92 19.28
CA GLU A 428 -5.89 19.53 19.88
C GLU A 428 -5.53 20.04 21.28
N ASP A 429 -5.05 21.28 21.34
CA ASP A 429 -5.16 22.11 22.54
C ASP A 429 -6.55 22.77 22.50
N GLU A 430 -7.60 22.04 22.87
CA GLU A 430 -8.88 22.65 23.25
C GLU A 430 -8.64 23.53 24.50
N MET A 431 -8.44 24.82 24.30
CA MET A 431 -8.50 25.79 25.40
C MET A 431 -9.95 25.89 25.89
N GLU A 432 -10.19 25.46 27.13
CA GLU A 432 -11.31 25.97 27.92
C GLU A 432 -11.19 27.49 28.01
N ASP A 433 -12.01 28.19 27.25
CA ASP A 433 -12.13 29.65 27.28
C ASP A 433 -12.78 30.06 28.62
N LYS A 434 -11.96 30.30 29.64
CA LYS A 434 -12.43 30.88 30.90
C LYS A 434 -12.67 32.38 30.71
N PRO A 435 -13.89 32.89 30.92
CA PRO A 435 -14.15 34.32 30.75
C PRO A 435 -13.40 35.13 31.81
N ILE A 436 -12.69 36.14 31.33
CA ILE A 436 -11.97 37.14 32.13
C ILE A 436 -12.99 37.93 32.98
N PRO A 437 -12.80 38.10 34.30
CA PRO A 437 -13.68 38.95 35.10
C PRO A 437 -13.37 40.42 34.79
N THR A 438 -14.31 41.09 34.13
CA THR A 438 -14.27 42.55 33.91
C THR A 438 -14.27 43.26 35.25
N ARG A 439 -13.20 44.02 35.51
CA ARG A 439 -13.08 44.91 36.67
C ARG A 439 -14.11 46.04 36.57
N ARG A 440 -14.84 46.21 37.68
CA ARG A 440 -15.58 47.39 38.10
C ARG A 440 -14.70 48.65 38.05
N GLU A 441 -15.19 49.70 37.40
CA GLU A 441 -15.12 51.06 37.93
C GLU A 441 -16.53 51.71 37.81
N GLU A 442 -17.03 52.17 38.95
CA GLU A 442 -18.20 53.02 39.13
C GLU A 442 -17.92 54.40 38.50
N ARG A 443 -18.87 55.13 37.87
CA ARG A 443 -19.89 56.02 38.49
C ARG A 443 -20.56 56.90 37.36
N PRO A 444 -21.64 57.70 37.60
CA PRO A 444 -22.98 57.33 37.12
C PRO A 444 -23.82 58.47 36.46
N VAL A 445 -25.06 58.10 36.06
CA VAL A 445 -26.28 58.93 35.78
C VAL A 445 -26.24 59.76 34.48
N SER A 446 -27.17 59.66 33.51
CA SER A 446 -28.57 60.13 33.62
C SER A 446 -29.34 59.98 32.28
N CYS A 447 -30.52 59.35 32.35
CA CYS A 447 -31.81 59.65 31.68
C CYS A 447 -31.88 59.93 30.16
N PHE A 448 -32.63 59.13 29.38
CA PHE A 448 -34.03 59.40 28.96
C PHE A 448 -34.61 58.26 28.09
N LEU A 449 -35.93 58.12 28.18
CA LEU A 449 -36.84 57.07 27.68
C LEU A 449 -37.33 57.31 26.21
N PRO A 450 -38.14 56.39 25.62
CA PRO A 450 -38.23 56.12 24.19
C PRO A 450 -39.48 56.66 23.48
N GLY A 451 -39.50 56.55 22.15
CA GLY A 451 -40.68 56.70 21.26
C GLY A 451 -40.27 57.27 19.90
N ALA A 452 -40.91 57.04 18.76
CA ALA A 452 -41.99 56.20 18.27
C ALA A 452 -42.13 56.54 16.75
N ALA A 453 -42.64 55.62 15.92
CA ALA A 453 -43.24 55.86 14.57
C ALA A 453 -42.31 56.37 13.44
N SER A 454 -42.45 56.11 12.13
CA SER A 454 -43.34 55.31 11.28
C SER A 454 -42.88 55.48 9.80
N LEU A 455 -42.99 54.41 8.99
CA LEU A 455 -43.37 54.36 7.55
C LEU A 455 -42.39 54.75 6.39
N ALA A 456 -42.22 53.74 5.52
CA ALA A 456 -42.34 53.71 4.03
C ALA A 456 -41.09 53.78 3.09
N ARG A 457 -41.00 52.70 2.29
CA ARG A 457 -40.39 52.43 0.94
C ARG A 457 -39.91 53.64 0.12
N ASP A 458 -38.85 53.57 -0.71
CA ASP A 458 -38.72 52.68 -1.88
C ASP A 458 -37.35 52.82 -2.62
N LYS A 459 -37.01 51.79 -3.42
CA LYS A 459 -36.03 51.68 -4.55
C LYS A 459 -34.51 51.43 -4.34
N PRO A 460 -33.95 50.40 -5.03
CA PRO A 460 -32.51 50.15 -5.18
C PRO A 460 -31.98 50.43 -6.60
N ARG A 461 -30.69 50.79 -6.73
CA ARG A 461 -29.86 50.73 -7.96
C ARG A 461 -28.37 51.02 -7.65
N PRO A 462 -27.39 50.76 -8.54
CA PRO A 462 -26.66 49.48 -8.70
C PRO A 462 -25.11 49.62 -8.78
N GLN A 463 -24.43 48.50 -9.17
CA GLN A 463 -23.07 48.35 -9.75
C GLN A 463 -21.85 48.26 -8.80
N VAL A 464 -20.75 47.53 -9.04
CA VAL A 464 -20.23 46.47 -9.97
C VAL A 464 -18.87 46.02 -9.35
N PRO A 465 -18.32 44.81 -9.65
CA PRO A 465 -17.18 44.20 -8.95
C PRO A 465 -15.82 44.41 -9.66
N SER A 466 -14.72 44.29 -8.91
CA SER A 466 -13.31 44.38 -9.37
C SER A 466 -12.39 43.87 -8.24
N MET A 467 -11.26 43.18 -8.38
CA MET A 467 -10.55 42.50 -9.46
C MET A 467 -9.50 41.57 -8.80
N MET A 468 -8.97 40.62 -9.59
CA MET A 468 -7.85 39.72 -9.28
C MET A 468 -6.51 40.45 -9.01
N MET A 469 -5.61 39.80 -8.25
CA MET A 469 -4.16 39.85 -8.50
C MET A 469 -3.49 38.51 -8.14
N ASN A 470 -2.98 37.85 -9.19
CA ASN A 470 -1.92 36.83 -9.19
C ASN A 470 -0.69 37.43 -9.88
N ASN A 471 0.52 37.19 -9.37
CA ASN A 471 1.76 36.81 -10.08
C ASN A 471 2.98 36.80 -9.12
N GLU A 472 3.69 35.67 -8.98
CA GLU A 472 4.94 35.19 -9.66
C GLU A 472 6.19 35.48 -8.80
N THR A 473 7.17 34.57 -8.62
CA THR A 473 8.31 34.22 -9.52
C THR A 473 9.17 33.15 -8.77
N TYR A 474 9.70 32.05 -9.32
CA TYR A 474 10.92 31.93 -10.14
C TYR A 474 11.07 30.50 -10.72
N GLY A 475 11.39 30.41 -12.00
CA GLY A 475 11.82 29.18 -12.70
C GLY A 475 13.07 29.46 -13.54
N THR A 476 13.92 28.45 -13.74
CA THR A 476 15.13 28.49 -14.57
C THR A 476 14.96 27.58 -15.79
N MET A 477 15.53 28.06 -16.90
CA MET A 477 15.32 27.72 -18.31
C MET A 477 15.88 26.36 -18.80
N MET A 478 15.25 25.81 -19.85
CA MET A 478 15.93 25.37 -21.09
C MET A 478 15.00 25.56 -22.32
N GLU A 479 15.58 26.05 -23.41
CA GLU A 479 14.95 26.53 -24.66
C GLU A 479 14.62 25.42 -25.67
N LEU A 480 13.55 25.60 -26.45
CA LEU A 480 13.28 24.97 -27.76
C LEU A 480 12.97 26.06 -28.80
N PRO A 481 13.32 25.88 -30.09
CA PRO A 481 13.20 26.92 -31.13
C PRO A 481 11.78 26.98 -31.79
N PRO A 482 11.44 28.06 -32.52
CA PRO A 482 10.05 28.38 -32.89
C PRO A 482 9.60 27.81 -34.26
N PRO A 483 8.28 27.81 -34.55
CA PRO A 483 7.72 27.25 -35.77
C PRO A 483 7.64 28.27 -36.92
N GLY A 484 7.88 27.81 -38.15
CA GLY A 484 7.62 28.54 -39.40
C GLY A 484 6.58 27.81 -40.26
N ALA A 485 5.64 28.56 -40.83
CA ALA A 485 4.53 28.11 -41.68
C ALA A 485 4.92 27.96 -43.18
N PRO A 486 3.97 27.77 -44.13
CA PRO A 486 3.40 26.51 -44.61
C PRO A 486 3.90 26.13 -46.03
N ALA A 487 3.85 24.84 -46.41
CA ALA A 487 4.17 24.36 -47.75
C ALA A 487 2.95 23.82 -48.52
N ALA A 488 2.93 24.09 -49.83
CA ALA A 488 1.88 23.84 -50.83
C ALA A 488 1.70 22.35 -51.20
N PRO A 489 0.62 21.96 -51.91
CA PRO A 489 0.18 20.56 -52.04
C PRO A 489 0.90 19.79 -53.16
N PRO A 490 1.01 18.44 -53.07
CA PRO A 490 1.63 17.65 -54.13
C PRO A 490 0.61 17.18 -55.18
N GLY A 491 1.04 17.19 -56.45
CA GLY A 491 0.33 16.62 -57.60
C GLY A 491 0.44 15.09 -57.69
N PRO A 492 -0.29 14.45 -58.63
CA PRO A 492 -0.60 13.02 -58.59
C PRO A 492 0.53 12.12 -59.12
N GLN A 493 0.70 10.98 -58.45
CA GLN A 493 1.67 9.93 -58.78
C GLN A 493 1.26 9.13 -60.02
N GLN A 494 2.18 8.98 -60.98
CA GLN A 494 2.10 8.01 -62.07
C GLN A 494 2.39 6.60 -61.56
N ARG A 495 1.46 5.69 -61.81
CA ARG A 495 1.64 4.24 -61.70
C ARG A 495 2.55 3.74 -62.83
N SER A 496 3.65 3.06 -62.51
CA SER A 496 4.36 2.18 -63.44
C SER A 496 4.25 0.73 -62.95
N GLY A 497 3.43 -0.04 -63.65
CA GLY A 497 3.33 -1.49 -63.48
C GLY A 497 4.50 -2.19 -64.16
N ARG A 498 5.07 -3.19 -63.48
CA ARG A 498 5.91 -4.22 -64.08
C ARG A 498 5.31 -5.57 -63.69
N ASP A 499 4.61 -6.20 -64.63
CA ASP A 499 4.32 -7.63 -64.61
C ASP A 499 5.09 -8.30 -65.74
N HIS A 500 5.98 -9.21 -65.36
CA HIS A 500 6.68 -10.13 -66.25
C HIS A 500 5.76 -11.31 -66.59
N LYS A 501 5.44 -11.49 -67.87
CA LYS A 501 4.87 -12.73 -68.41
C LYS A 501 6.00 -13.71 -68.76
N HIS A 502 6.01 -14.88 -68.12
CA HIS A 502 6.69 -16.06 -68.64
C HIS A 502 5.76 -16.83 -69.60
N ARG A 503 6.26 -17.07 -70.82
CA ARG A 503 5.86 -18.16 -71.71
C ARG A 503 6.73 -19.36 -71.38
N HIS A 504 6.15 -20.50 -71.03
CA HIS A 504 6.10 -21.72 -71.85
C HIS A 504 5.39 -22.84 -71.11
#